data_AF-A0A9P7X9T8-F1
#
_entry.id   AF-A0A9P7X9T8-F1
#
_cell.length_a   1.000
_cell.length_b   1.000
_cell.length_c   1.000
_cell.angle_alpha   90.00
_cell.angle_beta   90.00
_cell.angle_gamma   90.00
#
_symmetry.space_group_name_H-M   'P 1'
#
loop_
_entity.id
_entity.type
_entity.pdbx_description
1 polymer ?
#
loop_
_entity_poly.entity_id
_entity_poly.type
_entity_poly.pdbx_seq_one_letter_code
_entity_poly.pdbx_strand_id
1 'polypeptide(L)'
;MFTAAQRNRIQRAIVPITPGLIPGGPYPSPSNVQGDVYTVFSKAAEDFIFFKISDKARFKQWLKNFKPTTSSDVADNINKVANRVPGTRVTIAQSQIAFSRAGMNFLGETGDVGDFHFDKGPQVLDKRLMDDQGEWDQVFWNADKSINNPLHCVLLIAADSKPFETSLFRHTPLLTWMNG
;
A
#
# COMPACT_ATOMS: atom_id res chain seq x y z
N MET A 1 0.55 12.97 -24.52
CA MET A 1 1.52 13.98 -24.05
C MET A 1 0.88 14.70 -22.87
N PHE A 2 1.53 14.77 -21.71
CA PHE A 2 0.96 15.39 -20.51
C PHE A 2 0.76 16.90 -20.66
N THR A 3 -0.33 17.43 -20.10
CA THR A 3 -0.55 18.87 -20.00
C THR A 3 0.46 19.50 -19.04
N ALA A 4 0.66 20.82 -19.13
CA ALA A 4 1.52 21.55 -18.19
C ALA A 4 1.06 21.37 -16.73
N ALA A 5 -0.26 21.30 -16.49
CA ALA A 5 -0.84 21.05 -15.18
C ALA A 5 -0.52 19.64 -14.64
N GLN A 6 -0.55 18.61 -15.50
CA GLN A 6 -0.20 17.24 -15.13
C GLN A 6 1.30 17.11 -14.80
N ARG A 7 2.17 17.78 -15.58
CA ARG A 7 3.62 17.77 -15.32
C ARG A 7 4.00 18.38 -13.96
N ASN A 8 3.32 19.44 -13.54
CA ASN A 8 3.57 20.07 -12.24
C ASN A 8 3.11 19.21 -11.04
N ARG A 9 2.20 18.26 -11.24
CA ARG A 9 1.72 17.35 -10.17
C ARG A 9 2.66 16.16 -9.96
N ILE A 10 3.33 15.69 -11.01
CA ILE A 10 4.22 14.52 -10.99
C ILE A 10 5.57 14.79 -10.29
N GLN A 11 5.96 16.05 -10.08
CA GLN A 11 7.27 16.43 -9.52
C GLN A 11 7.46 16.23 -8.00
N ARG A 12 6.57 15.52 -7.30
CA ARG A 12 6.67 15.35 -5.83
C ARG A 12 6.55 13.90 -5.39
N ALA A 13 7.64 13.14 -5.44
CA ALA A 13 7.92 12.08 -4.47
C ALA A 13 9.29 11.43 -4.74
N ILE A 14 10.26 11.74 -3.89
CA ILE A 14 10.99 10.83 -2.98
C ILE A 14 11.86 11.80 -2.17
N VAL A 15 11.49 12.06 -0.92
CA VAL A 15 12.32 12.86 0.00
C VAL A 15 13.09 11.86 0.86
N PRO A 16 14.42 11.74 0.74
CA PRO A 16 15.21 10.98 1.69
C PRO A 16 15.10 11.68 3.05
N ILE A 17 14.52 11.00 4.04
CA ILE A 17 14.37 11.60 5.38
C ILE A 17 15.63 11.31 6.18
N THR A 18 16.42 12.35 6.43
CA THR A 18 17.49 12.30 7.43
C THR A 18 16.85 12.41 8.83
N PRO A 19 17.20 11.54 9.79
CA PRO A 19 16.74 11.67 11.17
C PRO A 19 17.18 13.03 11.75
N GLY A 20 16.21 13.87 12.15
CA GLY A 20 16.46 15.19 12.75
C GLY A 20 15.95 16.41 11.96
N LEU A 21 15.38 16.23 10.76
CA LEU A 21 15.01 17.34 9.87
C LEU A 21 13.49 17.62 9.71
N ILE A 22 12.64 17.20 10.64
CA ILE A 22 11.23 17.66 10.60
C ILE A 22 10.78 18.32 11.90
N PRO A 23 11.26 19.54 12.21
CA PRO A 23 10.49 20.54 12.92
C PRO A 23 9.90 21.56 11.93
N GLY A 24 8.57 21.50 11.69
CA GLY A 24 7.80 22.65 11.19
C GLY A 24 7.53 22.80 9.68
N GLY A 25 7.83 21.81 8.84
CA GLY A 25 7.43 21.84 7.42
C GLY A 25 5.93 21.51 7.19
N PRO A 26 5.35 21.77 6.01
CA PRO A 26 3.93 21.51 5.68
C PRO A 26 3.60 20.01 5.50
N TYR A 27 4.44 19.12 6.02
CA TYR A 27 4.29 17.68 5.83
C TYR A 27 3.28 17.12 6.85
N PRO A 28 2.43 16.16 6.43
CA PRO A 28 1.62 15.39 7.35
C PRO A 28 2.44 14.81 8.51
N SER A 29 1.81 14.75 9.70
CA SER A 29 2.43 14.13 10.87
C SER A 29 2.81 12.67 10.58
N PRO A 30 4.04 12.22 10.89
CA PRO A 30 4.46 10.82 10.70
C PRO A 30 3.58 9.79 11.43
N SER A 31 2.90 10.20 12.51
CA SER A 31 1.92 9.36 13.22
C SER A 31 0.59 9.18 12.49
N ASN A 32 0.37 9.91 11.41
CA ASN A 32 -0.82 9.85 10.54
C ASN A 32 -0.45 9.57 9.07
N VAL A 33 0.76 9.04 8.84
CA VAL A 33 1.24 8.61 7.52
C VAL A 33 1.58 7.12 7.63
N GLN A 34 1.14 6.32 6.65
CA GLN A 34 1.46 4.89 6.61
C GLN A 34 2.96 4.68 6.43
N GLY A 35 3.48 3.63 7.04
CA GLY A 35 4.90 3.56 7.36
C GLY A 35 5.85 3.33 6.20
N ASP A 36 5.37 2.84 5.05
CA ASP A 36 6.16 2.63 3.83
C ASP A 36 6.11 3.84 2.86
N VAL A 37 5.63 5.00 3.32
CA VAL A 37 5.51 6.23 2.50
C VAL A 37 6.72 7.14 2.69
N TYR A 38 7.03 7.48 3.94
CA TYR A 38 8.15 8.37 4.31
C TYR A 38 9.45 7.62 4.51
N THR A 39 9.34 6.44 5.11
CA THR A 39 10.42 5.52 5.41
C THR A 39 10.07 4.18 4.78
N VAL A 40 11.03 3.26 4.66
CA VAL A 40 10.74 1.91 4.14
C VAL A 40 10.65 0.94 5.31
N PHE A 41 9.74 -0.02 5.25
CA PHE A 41 9.63 -1.09 6.26
C PHE A 41 10.95 -1.85 6.47
N SER A 42 11.26 -2.13 7.73
CA SER A 42 12.38 -3.01 8.09
C SER A 42 11.92 -4.46 7.96
N LYS A 43 12.40 -5.16 6.92
CA LYS A 43 11.84 -6.45 6.51
C LYS A 43 12.91 -7.43 6.03
N ALA A 44 12.68 -8.71 6.28
CA ALA A 44 13.36 -9.79 5.56
C ALA A 44 12.39 -10.67 4.77
N ALA A 45 11.09 -10.52 5.02
CA ALA A 45 10.01 -11.13 4.27
C ALA A 45 8.92 -10.09 4.03
N GLU A 46 8.29 -10.16 2.86
CA GLU A 46 7.17 -9.31 2.47
C GLU A 46 6.23 -10.09 1.56
N ASP A 47 4.93 -9.86 1.75
CA ASP A 47 3.86 -10.38 0.93
C ASP A 47 2.88 -9.25 0.60
N PHE A 48 2.44 -9.26 -0.66
CA PHE A 48 1.38 -8.39 -1.17
C PHE A 48 0.14 -9.23 -1.39
N ILE A 49 -0.91 -8.95 -0.62
CA ILE A 49 -2.21 -9.60 -0.81
C ILE A 49 -3.10 -8.66 -1.60
N PHE A 50 -3.34 -9.02 -2.86
CA PHE A 50 -4.29 -8.34 -3.72
C PHE A 50 -5.66 -8.97 -3.56
N PHE A 51 -6.70 -8.16 -3.37
CA PHE A 51 -8.05 -8.69 -3.16
C PHE A 51 -9.16 -7.76 -3.65
N LYS A 52 -10.33 -8.36 -3.78
CA LYS A 52 -11.59 -7.69 -4.05
C LYS A 52 -12.43 -7.67 -2.79
N ILE A 53 -13.19 -6.60 -2.63
CA ILE A 53 -14.14 -6.46 -1.54
C ILE A 53 -15.47 -7.02 -2.04
N SER A 54 -15.96 -8.08 -1.40
CA SER A 54 -17.25 -8.70 -1.68
C SER A 54 -18.39 -8.07 -0.86
N ASP A 55 -18.13 -7.75 0.41
CA ASP A 55 -19.07 -7.09 1.33
C ASP A 55 -18.54 -5.75 1.82
N LYS A 56 -19.12 -4.66 1.28
CA LYS A 56 -18.78 -3.27 1.63
C LYS A 56 -18.99 -2.96 3.11
N ALA A 57 -20.12 -3.37 3.69
CA ALA A 57 -20.49 -2.98 5.05
C ALA A 57 -19.57 -3.65 6.06
N ARG A 58 -19.36 -4.95 5.89
CA ARG A 58 -18.44 -5.73 6.72
C ARG A 58 -17.00 -5.27 6.59
N PHE A 59 -16.56 -4.97 5.37
CA PHE A 59 -15.20 -4.47 5.15
C PHE A 59 -14.97 -3.12 5.85
N LYS A 60 -15.91 -2.18 5.77
CA LYS A 60 -15.83 -0.90 6.52
C LYS A 60 -15.73 -1.12 8.02
N GLN A 61 -16.45 -2.11 8.56
CA GLN A 61 -16.37 -2.47 9.97
C GLN A 61 -15.00 -3.03 10.35
N TRP A 62 -14.42 -3.89 9.51
CA TRP A 62 -13.06 -4.37 9.70
C TRP A 62 -12.03 -3.23 9.62
N LEU A 63 -12.14 -2.37 8.60
CA LEU A 63 -11.22 -1.26 8.36
C LEU A 63 -11.18 -0.27 9.53
N LYS A 64 -12.30 -0.05 10.23
CA LYS A 64 -12.35 0.79 11.45
C LYS A 64 -11.40 0.29 12.55
N ASN A 65 -11.20 -1.01 12.64
CA ASN A 65 -10.35 -1.65 13.64
C ASN A 65 -8.94 -1.94 13.14
N PHE A 66 -8.71 -1.87 11.82
CA PHE A 66 -7.39 -2.04 11.23
C PHE A 66 -6.47 -0.88 11.65
N LYS A 67 -5.25 -1.21 12.09
CA LYS A 67 -4.22 -0.25 12.50
C LYS A 67 -2.99 -0.47 11.62
N PRO A 68 -2.82 0.29 10.52
CA PRO A 68 -1.59 0.21 9.75
C PRO A 68 -0.41 0.69 10.60
N THR A 69 0.78 0.19 10.30
CA THR A 69 2.03 0.71 10.84
C THR A 69 2.24 2.12 10.32
N THR A 70 2.49 3.07 11.20
CA THR A 70 2.74 4.48 10.87
C THR A 70 4.22 4.72 10.57
N SER A 71 4.57 5.83 9.91
CA SER A 71 5.98 6.21 9.68
C SER A 71 6.73 6.44 10.99
N SER A 72 6.03 6.89 12.04
CA SER A 72 6.61 6.99 13.39
C SER A 72 7.02 5.62 13.93
N ASP A 73 6.15 4.61 13.80
CA ASP A 73 6.44 3.24 14.25
C ASP A 73 7.64 2.65 13.50
N VAL A 74 7.79 2.97 12.19
CA VAL A 74 8.92 2.50 11.39
C VAL A 74 10.23 3.11 11.87
N ALA A 75 10.26 4.41 12.18
CA ALA A 75 11.45 5.06 12.72
C ALA A 75 11.89 4.40 14.03
N ASP A 76 10.94 4.08 14.92
CA ASP A 76 11.24 3.36 16.17
C ASP A 76 11.75 1.94 15.91
N ASN A 77 11.17 1.24 14.92
CA ASN A 77 11.62 -0.10 14.54
C ASN A 77 13.03 -0.09 13.95
N ILE A 78 13.37 0.89 13.11
CA ILE A 78 14.74 1.09 12.60
C ILE A 78 15.70 1.31 13.77
N ASN A 79 15.33 2.16 14.73
CA ASN A 79 16.15 2.39 15.92
C ASN A 79 16.34 1.12 16.76
N LYS A 80 15.30 0.29 16.93
CA LYS A 80 15.43 -1.01 17.61
C LYS A 80 16.38 -1.95 16.87
N VAL A 81 16.30 -2.00 15.54
CA VAL A 81 17.19 -2.84 14.72
C VAL A 81 18.63 -2.35 14.79
N ALA A 82 18.85 -1.03 14.72
CA ALA A 82 20.18 -0.43 14.78
C ALA A 82 20.86 -0.64 16.15
N ASN A 83 20.08 -0.61 17.23
CA ASN A 83 20.59 -0.75 18.61
C ASN A 83 20.47 -2.18 19.17
N ARG A 84 20.19 -3.18 18.32
CA ARG A 84 20.06 -4.56 18.79
C ARG A 84 21.42 -5.13 19.21
N VAL A 85 21.39 -6.09 20.15
CA VAL A 85 22.59 -6.84 20.52
C VAL A 85 23.12 -7.59 19.29
N PRO A 86 24.43 -7.53 18.97
CA PRO A 86 25.00 -8.30 17.87
C PRO A 86 24.65 -9.79 17.97
N GLY A 87 24.24 -10.40 16.85
CA GLY A 87 23.81 -11.80 16.81
C GLY A 87 22.36 -12.05 17.23
N THR A 88 21.64 -11.03 17.71
CA THR A 88 20.20 -11.12 18.03
C THR A 88 19.33 -10.56 16.92
N ARG A 89 18.06 -10.95 16.92
CA ARG A 89 17.07 -10.52 15.94
C ARG A 89 15.92 -9.81 16.63
N VAL A 90 15.53 -8.66 16.09
CA VAL A 90 14.34 -7.94 16.54
C VAL A 90 13.14 -8.48 15.78
N THR A 91 12.17 -9.01 16.51
CA THR A 91 10.89 -9.45 15.92
C THR A 91 10.04 -8.24 15.61
N ILE A 92 9.75 -8.05 14.33
CA ILE A 92 8.99 -6.90 13.82
C ILE A 92 7.99 -7.44 12.80
N ALA A 93 6.74 -7.01 12.93
CA ALA A 93 5.75 -7.09 11.86
C ALA A 93 5.18 -5.70 11.60
N GLN A 94 4.98 -5.41 10.32
CA GLN A 94 4.50 -4.14 9.81
C GLN A 94 3.44 -4.41 8.76
N SER A 95 2.44 -3.55 8.69
CA SER A 95 1.40 -3.67 7.67
C SER A 95 0.92 -2.32 7.18
N GLN A 96 0.50 -2.28 5.93
CA GLN A 96 -0.17 -1.13 5.34
C GLN A 96 -1.20 -1.59 4.31
N ILE A 97 -2.16 -0.72 4.01
CA ILE A 97 -3.20 -0.97 3.03
C ILE A 97 -3.27 0.18 2.02
N ALA A 98 -3.44 -0.17 0.74
CA ALA A 98 -3.71 0.79 -0.32
C ALA A 98 -4.95 0.37 -1.11
N PHE A 99 -5.63 1.37 -1.67
CA PHE A 99 -6.87 1.22 -2.42
C PHE A 99 -6.65 1.64 -3.87
N SER A 100 -7.18 0.85 -4.81
CA SER A 100 -7.31 1.28 -6.19
C SER A 100 -8.47 2.24 -6.34
N ARG A 101 -8.52 2.96 -7.47
CA ARG A 101 -9.68 3.78 -7.83
C ARG A 101 -11.00 3.00 -7.79
N ALA A 102 -10.98 1.75 -8.26
CA ALA A 102 -12.14 0.88 -8.24
C ALA A 102 -12.56 0.48 -6.82
N GLY A 103 -11.60 0.19 -5.93
CA GLY A 103 -11.86 -0.08 -4.53
C GLY A 103 -12.48 1.13 -3.81
N MET A 104 -11.97 2.34 -4.07
CA MET A 104 -12.55 3.57 -3.55
C MET A 104 -13.99 3.76 -4.03
N ASN A 105 -14.25 3.60 -5.34
CA ASN A 105 -15.59 3.70 -5.92
C ASN A 105 -16.55 2.67 -5.29
N PHE A 106 -16.09 1.43 -5.12
CA PHE A 106 -16.87 0.38 -4.47
C PHE A 106 -17.25 0.76 -3.02
N LEU A 107 -16.33 1.39 -2.28
CA LEU A 107 -16.58 1.88 -0.93
C LEU A 107 -17.45 3.15 -0.86
N GLY A 108 -17.78 3.76 -2.00
CA GLY A 108 -18.58 4.98 -2.10
C GLY A 108 -17.76 6.27 -2.16
N GLU A 109 -16.44 6.17 -2.23
CA GLU A 109 -15.52 7.31 -2.41
C GLU A 109 -15.29 7.52 -3.91
N THR A 110 -16.20 8.23 -4.58
CA THR A 110 -16.24 8.37 -6.05
C THR A 110 -15.59 9.63 -6.59
N GLY A 111 -15.15 10.54 -5.72
CA GLY A 111 -14.48 11.78 -6.14
C GLY A 111 -13.06 11.53 -6.64
N ASP A 112 -12.65 12.32 -7.63
CA ASP A 112 -11.27 12.35 -8.14
C ASP A 112 -10.29 12.75 -7.03
N VAL A 113 -9.16 12.07 -6.95
CA VAL A 113 -8.07 12.44 -6.03
C VAL A 113 -7.07 13.42 -6.65
N GLY A 114 -7.25 13.73 -7.94
CA GLY A 114 -6.44 14.72 -8.66
C GLY A 114 -5.19 14.13 -9.33
N ASP A 115 -5.05 12.80 -9.32
CA ASP A 115 -4.05 12.08 -10.11
C ASP A 115 -4.75 11.46 -11.33
N PHE A 116 -4.39 11.96 -12.52
CA PHE A 116 -5.03 11.55 -13.76
C PHE A 116 -4.91 10.05 -14.04
N HIS A 117 -3.77 9.44 -13.73
CA HIS A 117 -3.54 8.02 -13.98
C HIS A 117 -4.34 7.16 -13.01
N PHE A 118 -4.32 7.54 -11.74
CA PHE A 118 -5.11 6.86 -10.73
C PHE A 118 -6.62 7.00 -10.99
N ASP A 119 -7.09 8.22 -11.23
CA ASP A 119 -8.52 8.51 -11.44
C ASP A 119 -9.08 7.86 -12.72
N LYS A 120 -8.22 7.65 -13.73
CA LYS A 120 -8.55 6.90 -14.95
C LYS A 120 -8.84 5.42 -14.67
N GLY A 121 -8.28 4.83 -13.61
CA GLY A 121 -8.52 3.45 -13.21
C GLY A 121 -7.24 2.60 -13.14
N PRO A 122 -7.31 1.29 -13.45
CA PRO A 122 -6.15 0.42 -13.31
C PRO A 122 -5.04 0.78 -14.29
N GLN A 123 -3.79 0.63 -13.86
CA GLN A 123 -2.57 1.03 -14.58
C GLN A 123 -2.46 0.41 -15.98
N VAL A 124 -3.11 -0.73 -16.21
CA VAL A 124 -3.14 -1.39 -17.52
C VAL A 124 -3.76 -0.52 -18.62
N LEU A 125 -4.62 0.44 -18.28
CA LEU A 125 -5.14 1.43 -19.23
C LEU A 125 -4.05 2.39 -19.73
N ASP A 126 -2.91 2.44 -19.05
CA ASP A 126 -1.74 3.23 -19.41
C ASP A 126 -0.61 2.39 -20.00
N LYS A 127 -0.80 1.08 -20.21
CA LYS A 127 0.20 0.15 -20.77
C LYS A 127 0.88 0.71 -22.03
N ARG A 128 0.09 1.24 -22.97
CA ARG A 128 0.61 1.87 -24.21
C ARG A 128 1.42 3.14 -23.94
N LEU A 129 1.03 3.94 -22.95
CA LEU A 129 1.77 5.16 -22.58
C LEU A 129 3.10 4.85 -21.89
N MET A 130 3.18 3.69 -21.23
CA MET A 130 4.38 3.20 -20.56
C MET A 130 5.33 2.43 -21.49
N ASP A 131 4.96 2.26 -22.77
CA ASP A 131 5.68 1.40 -23.73
C ASP A 131 5.92 -0.02 -23.20
N ASP A 132 4.98 -0.52 -22.41
CA ASP A 132 5.06 -1.87 -21.85
C ASP A 132 4.53 -2.90 -22.85
N GLN A 133 5.45 -3.73 -23.33
CA GLN A 133 5.21 -4.72 -24.38
C GLN A 133 4.91 -6.12 -23.83
N GLY A 134 5.11 -6.36 -22.53
CA GLY A 134 4.90 -7.67 -21.92
C GLY A 134 3.42 -7.95 -21.66
N GLU A 135 2.99 -9.21 -21.75
CA GLU A 135 1.66 -9.58 -21.25
C GLU A 135 1.63 -9.54 -19.72
N TRP A 136 0.59 -8.95 -19.17
CA TRP A 136 0.42 -8.84 -17.72
C TRP A 136 -0.18 -10.14 -17.18
N ASP A 137 0.17 -10.52 -15.96
CA ASP A 137 -0.44 -11.66 -15.31
C ASP A 137 -1.95 -11.49 -15.23
N GLN A 138 -2.68 -12.57 -15.51
CA GLN A 138 -4.13 -12.55 -15.57
C GLN A 138 -4.79 -12.12 -14.26
N VAL A 139 -4.12 -12.35 -13.12
CA VAL A 139 -4.60 -11.89 -11.81
C VAL A 139 -4.68 -10.36 -11.71
N PHE A 140 -3.86 -9.64 -12.47
CA PHE A 140 -3.85 -8.17 -12.55
C PHE A 140 -4.55 -7.64 -13.81
N TRP A 141 -4.87 -8.53 -14.75
CA TRP A 141 -5.40 -8.18 -16.07
C TRP A 141 -6.22 -9.33 -16.66
N ASN A 142 -7.55 -9.23 -16.65
CA ASN A 142 -8.36 -10.23 -17.33
C ASN A 142 -8.08 -10.25 -18.84
N ALA A 143 -8.04 -11.45 -19.42
CA ALA A 143 -7.75 -11.67 -20.84
C ALA A 143 -8.72 -10.97 -21.81
N ASP A 144 -9.92 -10.61 -21.34
CA ASP A 144 -10.92 -9.85 -22.12
C ASP A 144 -10.62 -8.35 -22.20
N LYS A 145 -9.51 -7.89 -21.59
CA LYS A 145 -9.09 -6.49 -21.50
C LYS A 145 -10.14 -5.59 -20.85
N SER A 146 -11.11 -6.17 -20.17
CA SER A 146 -12.24 -5.43 -19.62
C SER A 146 -11.90 -4.94 -18.22
N ILE A 147 -12.20 -3.67 -17.99
CA ILE A 147 -12.20 -3.00 -16.69
C ILE A 147 -13.25 -3.57 -15.72
N ASN A 148 -13.95 -4.65 -16.08
CA ASN A 148 -15.17 -5.09 -15.42
C ASN A 148 -14.92 -5.86 -14.12
N ASN A 149 -13.66 -6.18 -13.78
CA ASN A 149 -13.36 -6.91 -12.55
C ASN A 149 -12.01 -6.51 -11.90
N PRO A 150 -11.82 -5.22 -11.58
CA PRO A 150 -10.55 -4.69 -11.08
C PRO A 150 -10.28 -5.13 -9.64
N LEU A 151 -9.00 -5.20 -9.26
CA LEU A 151 -8.60 -5.35 -7.86
C LEU A 151 -9.02 -4.10 -7.07
N HIS A 152 -9.50 -4.28 -5.85
CA HIS A 152 -9.95 -3.16 -5.01
C HIS A 152 -8.82 -2.67 -4.10
N CYS A 153 -8.04 -3.60 -3.55
CA CYS A 153 -7.10 -3.30 -2.49
C CYS A 153 -5.82 -4.13 -2.63
N VAL A 154 -4.76 -3.62 -2.01
CA VAL A 154 -3.58 -4.40 -1.65
C VAL A 154 -3.30 -4.21 -0.16
N LEU A 155 -3.10 -5.32 0.55
CA LEU A 155 -2.55 -5.35 1.90
C LEU A 155 -1.10 -5.80 1.80
N LEU A 156 -0.19 -4.96 2.28
CA LEU A 156 1.22 -5.29 2.38
C LEU A 156 1.49 -5.69 3.82
N ILE A 157 2.07 -6.88 4.01
CA ILE A 157 2.60 -7.33 5.30
C ILE A 157 4.09 -7.53 5.13
N ALA A 158 4.86 -6.96 6.06
CA ALA A 158 6.29 -7.11 6.13
C ALA A 158 6.66 -7.63 7.51
N ALA A 159 7.60 -8.57 7.56
CA ALA A 159 8.02 -9.18 8.80
C ALA A 159 9.53 -9.39 8.82
N ASP A 160 10.06 -9.63 10.03
CA ASP A 160 11.42 -10.10 10.16
C ASP A 160 11.55 -11.51 9.57
N SER A 161 10.55 -12.40 9.65
CA SER A 161 10.66 -13.76 9.08
C SER A 161 9.37 -14.28 8.42
N LYS A 162 9.51 -15.13 7.38
CA LYS A 162 8.41 -15.81 6.67
C LYS A 162 7.47 -16.62 7.60
N PRO A 163 7.96 -17.37 8.61
CA PRO A 163 7.09 -18.09 9.54
C PRO A 163 6.19 -17.18 10.39
N PHE A 164 6.68 -15.99 10.76
CA PHE A 164 5.92 -15.01 11.56
C PHE A 164 4.87 -14.28 10.71
N GLU A 165 5.20 -14.02 9.44
CA GLU A 165 4.25 -13.53 8.45
C GLU A 165 3.06 -14.50 8.28
N THR A 166 3.35 -15.81 8.21
CA THR A 166 2.33 -16.86 8.06
C THR A 166 1.41 -16.98 9.29
N SER A 167 1.90 -16.69 10.50
CA SER A 167 1.09 -16.75 11.72
C SER A 167 0.13 -15.55 11.83
N LEU A 168 0.55 -14.36 11.36
CA LEU A 168 -0.32 -13.19 11.21
C LEU A 168 -1.48 -13.47 10.26
N PHE A 169 -1.25 -14.18 9.15
CA PHE A 169 -2.32 -14.58 8.23
C PHE A 169 -3.34 -15.52 8.86
N ARG A 170 -2.90 -16.51 9.65
CA ARG A 170 -3.80 -17.52 10.25
C ARG A 170 -4.73 -16.96 11.33
N HIS A 171 -4.35 -15.86 11.98
CA HIS A 171 -5.11 -15.29 13.10
C HIS A 171 -5.86 -14.01 12.72
N THR A 172 -5.65 -13.49 11.51
CA THR A 172 -6.42 -12.36 11.02
C THR A 172 -7.67 -12.86 10.30
N PRO A 173 -8.89 -12.38 10.64
CA PRO A 173 -10.13 -12.77 9.96
C PRO A 173 -10.17 -12.49 8.44
N LEU A 174 -9.12 -11.88 7.86
CA LEU A 174 -9.02 -11.45 6.48
C LEU A 174 -9.32 -12.55 5.45
N LEU A 175 -8.87 -13.79 5.71
CA LEU A 175 -8.99 -14.89 4.75
C LEU A 175 -10.44 -15.37 4.53
N THR A 176 -11.36 -15.12 5.47
CA THR A 176 -12.76 -15.56 5.30
C THR A 176 -13.53 -14.70 4.28
N TRP A 177 -13.00 -13.54 3.88
CA TRP A 177 -13.69 -12.55 3.05
C TRP A 177 -13.16 -12.47 1.61
N MET A 178 -12.07 -13.17 1.31
CA MET A 178 -11.34 -13.09 0.03
C MET A 178 -11.78 -14.13 -1.01
N ASN A 179 -12.63 -15.09 -0.63
CA ASN A 179 -13.23 -16.05 -1.56
C ASN A 179 -14.66 -15.60 -1.91
N GLY A 180 -14.77 -14.86 -3.02
CA GLY A 180 -16.03 -14.55 -3.70
C GLY A 180 -15.82 -14.62 -5.20
#